data_AF-A0A965JMA9-F1
#
_entry.id   AF-A0A965JMA9-F1
#
_cell.length_a   1.000
_cell.length_b   1.000
_cell.length_c   1.000
_cell.angle_alpha   90.00
_cell.angle_beta   90.00
_cell.angle_gamma   90.00
#
_symmetry.space_group_name_H-M   'P 1'
#
loop_
_entity.id
_entity.type
_entity.pdbx_description
1 polymer ?
#
loop_
_entity_poly.entity_id
_entity_poly.type
_entity_poly.pdbx_seq_one_letter_code
_entity_poly.pdbx_strand_id
1 'polypeptide(L)'
;MALFAILFIAVVTLLLMWRLGKLSPGASYVSAAGLVLGLVGYSLQGSPNLPSAPVVSKPLPPVQLPAASAAQNNLIGQVGPDSQTLAQADAYFRINRPDLAARVIQGALNRDPNNPALWTGLGNALVGH
;
A
#
# COMPACT_ATOMS: atom_id res chain seq x y z
N MET A 1 9.38 -13.59 1.45
CA MET A 1 9.12 -14.10 0.07
C MET A 1 9.10 -12.99 -0.97
N ALA A 2 8.34 -11.90 -0.78
CA ALA A 2 8.30 -10.77 -1.72
C ALA A 2 9.66 -10.08 -1.97
N LEU A 3 10.51 -9.97 -0.93
CA LEU A 3 11.83 -9.34 -1.04
C LEU A 3 12.76 -10.09 -2.02
N PHE A 4 12.73 -11.43 -2.00
CA PHE A 4 13.50 -12.25 -2.94
C PHE A 4 13.00 -12.12 -4.38
N ALA A 5 11.68 -11.97 -4.58
CA ALA A 5 11.10 -11.75 -5.90
C ALA A 5 11.48 -10.38 -6.48
N ILE A 6 11.46 -9.32 -5.66
CA ILE A 6 11.88 -7.97 -6.06
C ILE A 6 13.37 -7.96 -6.42
N LEU A 7 14.20 -8.60 -5.59
CA LEU A 7 15.65 -8.67 -5.81
C LEU A 7 15.99 -9.48 -7.06
N PHE A 8 15.24 -10.55 -7.33
CA PHE A 8 15.36 -11.34 -8.56
C PHE A 8 15.00 -10.54 -9.81
N ILE A 9 13.87 -9.80 -9.79
CA ILE A 9 13.45 -8.94 -10.91
C ILE A 9 14.48 -7.84 -11.17
N ALA A 10 15.01 -7.21 -10.12
CA ALA A 10 16.04 -6.18 -10.25
C ALA A 10 17.32 -6.74 -10.90
N VAL A 11 17.79 -7.91 -10.47
CA VAL A 11 18.97 -8.57 -11.04
C VAL A 11 18.74 -8.96 -12.51
N VAL A 12 17.60 -9.56 -12.84
CA VAL A 12 17.27 -9.96 -14.22
C VAL A 12 17.21 -8.74 -15.14
N THR A 13 16.60 -7.64 -14.70
CA THR A 13 16.50 -6.41 -15.50
C THR A 13 17.87 -5.80 -15.78
N LEU A 14 18.75 -5.80 -14.78
CA LEU A 14 20.12 -5.29 -14.88
C LEU A 14 20.97 -6.17 -15.82
N LEU A 15 20.77 -7.49 -15.77
CA LEU A 15 21.43 -8.46 -16.65
C LEU A 15 20.93 -8.36 -18.11
N LEU A 16 19.63 -8.09 -18.30
CA LEU A 16 19.04 -7.81 -19.61
C LEU A 16 19.60 -6.52 -20.21
N MET A 17 19.67 -5.44 -19.43
CA MET A 17 20.31 -4.19 -19.87
C MET A 17 21.78 -4.40 -20.23
N TRP A 18 22.51 -5.21 -19.47
CA TRP A 18 23.91 -5.49 -19.75
C TRP A 18 24.11 -6.34 -21.01
N ARG A 19 23.24 -7.33 -21.24
CA ARG A 19 23.28 -8.20 -22.43
C ARG A 19 22.82 -7.50 -23.71
N LEU A 20 21.78 -6.66 -23.64
CA LEU A 20 21.21 -5.98 -24.82
C LEU A 20 21.79 -4.58 -25.06
N GLY A 21 22.36 -3.93 -24.05
CA GLY A 21 22.72 -2.52 -24.09
C GLY A 21 23.92 -2.16 -24.96
N LYS A 22 24.71 -3.13 -25.45
CA LYS A 22 25.96 -2.89 -26.23
C LYS A 22 26.76 -1.69 -25.67
N LEU A 23 26.89 -1.62 -24.35
CA LEU A 23 27.54 -0.51 -23.68
C LEU A 23 29.02 -0.53 -24.06
N SER A 24 29.57 0.61 -24.50
CA SER A 24 31.01 0.71 -24.74
C SER A 24 31.76 0.40 -23.44
N PRO A 25 33.03 -0.06 -23.51
CA PRO A 25 33.81 -0.38 -22.31
C PRO A 25 33.78 0.78 -21.29
N GLY A 26 33.89 2.02 -21.75
CA GLY A 26 33.79 3.21 -20.89
C GLY A 26 32.43 3.36 -20.18
N ALA A 27 31.32 3.17 -20.89
CA ALA A 27 29.99 3.23 -20.29
C ALA A 27 29.78 2.12 -19.24
N SER A 28 30.35 0.93 -19.47
CA SER A 28 30.27 -0.18 -18.53
C SER A 28 31.00 0.11 -17.21
N TYR A 29 32.16 0.76 -17.26
CA TYR A 29 32.91 1.16 -16.06
C TYR A 29 32.16 2.23 -15.26
N VAL A 30 31.53 3.20 -15.92
CA VAL A 30 30.74 4.24 -15.24
C VAL A 30 29.51 3.65 -14.57
N SER A 31 28.79 2.73 -15.25
CA SER A 31 27.66 2.03 -14.65
C SER A 31 28.09 1.16 -13.46
N ALA A 32 29.20 0.42 -13.58
CA ALA A 32 29.74 -0.38 -12.49
C ALA A 32 30.14 0.49 -11.28
N ALA A 33 30.82 1.61 -11.51
CA ALA A 33 31.18 2.56 -10.46
C ALA A 33 29.94 3.13 -9.75
N GLY A 34 28.89 3.49 -10.51
CA GLY A 34 27.63 3.97 -9.95
C GLY A 34 26.93 2.92 -9.08
N LEU A 35 26.93 1.65 -9.50
CA LEU A 35 26.35 0.56 -8.72
C LEU A 35 27.12 0.31 -7.42
N VAL A 36 28.45 0.30 -7.48
CA VAL A 36 29.31 0.14 -6.29
C VAL A 36 29.11 1.30 -5.32
N LEU A 37 29.09 2.54 -5.82
CA LEU A 37 28.79 3.73 -5.01
C LEU A 37 27.41 3.66 -4.36
N GLY A 38 26.38 3.21 -5.10
CA GLY A 38 25.04 3.02 -4.56
C GLY A 38 24.98 1.97 -3.45
N LEU A 39 25.68 0.84 -3.62
CA LEU A 39 25.77 -0.21 -2.61
C LEU A 39 26.50 0.24 -1.35
N VAL A 40 27.63 0.95 -1.51
CA VAL A 40 28.38 1.52 -0.38
C VAL A 40 27.53 2.57 0.34
N GLY A 41 26.86 3.47 -0.39
CA GLY A 41 25.93 4.44 0.18
C GLY A 41 24.80 3.77 0.98
N TYR A 42 24.22 2.70 0.44
CA TYR A 42 23.20 1.92 1.14
C TYR A 42 23.75 1.19 2.37
N SER A 43 24.98 0.69 2.35
CA SER A 43 25.59 0.07 3.55
C SER A 43 25.84 1.07 4.68
N LEU A 44 26.14 2.34 4.33
CA LEU A 44 26.44 3.38 5.30
C LEU A 44 25.19 4.00 5.91
N GLN A 45 24.09 4.11 5.16
CA GLN A 45 22.84 4.72 5.62
C GLN A 45 21.73 3.70 5.93
N GLY A 46 21.80 2.50 5.37
CA GLY A 46 20.78 1.48 5.49
C GLY A 46 20.81 0.82 6.86
N SER A 47 19.63 0.67 7.45
CA SER A 47 19.42 -0.09 8.69
C SER A 47 18.50 -1.28 8.40
N PRO A 48 19.01 -2.37 7.79
CA PRO A 48 18.18 -3.49 7.31
C PRO A 48 17.51 -4.28 8.45
N ASN A 49 18.04 -4.16 9.66
CA ASN A 49 17.53 -4.82 10.87
C ASN A 49 16.71 -3.88 11.75
N LEU A 50 16.17 -2.79 11.21
CA LEU A 50 15.20 -2.00 11.96
C LEU A 50 14.07 -2.91 12.45
N PRO A 51 13.80 -2.95 13.76
CA PRO A 51 12.72 -3.76 14.28
C PRO A 51 11.42 -3.35 13.59
N SER A 52 10.75 -4.31 12.96
CA SER A 52 9.36 -4.11 12.58
C SER A 52 8.58 -3.80 13.85
N ALA A 53 7.99 -2.62 13.92
CA ALA A 53 7.07 -2.24 14.99
C ALA A 53 5.65 -2.60 14.52
N PRO A 54 5.14 -3.82 14.78
CA PRO A 54 3.76 -4.13 14.49
C PRO A 54 2.89 -3.17 15.29
N VAL A 55 2.07 -2.39 14.58
CA VAL A 55 1.03 -1.59 15.22
C VAL A 55 0.03 -2.58 15.80
N VAL A 56 0.15 -2.83 17.11
CA VAL A 56 -0.92 -3.48 17.86
C VAL A 56 -2.04 -2.45 17.93
N SER A 57 -3.17 -2.76 17.31
CA SER A 57 -4.39 -1.96 17.42
C SER A 57 -4.73 -1.81 18.90
N LYS A 58 -4.36 -0.66 19.50
CA LYS A 58 -4.77 -0.32 20.85
C LYS A 58 -6.28 -0.17 20.81
N PRO A 59 -7.07 -0.90 21.61
CA PRO A 59 -8.49 -0.61 21.73
C PRO A 59 -8.60 0.83 22.22
N LEU A 60 -9.05 1.74 21.35
CA LEU A 60 -9.43 3.07 21.80
C LEU A 60 -10.62 2.86 22.76
N PRO A 61 -10.59 3.41 23.98
CA PRO A 61 -11.82 3.52 24.76
C PRO A 61 -12.88 4.20 23.89
N PRO A 62 -14.17 3.85 24.04
CA PRO A 62 -15.22 4.44 23.23
C PRO A 62 -15.17 5.96 23.40
N VAL A 63 -14.56 6.64 22.42
CA VAL A 63 -14.59 8.09 22.34
C VAL A 63 -16.04 8.40 22.00
N GLN A 64 -16.75 9.00 22.96
CA GLN A 64 -17.97 9.72 22.68
C GLN A 64 -17.56 10.94 21.86
N LEU A 65 -17.41 10.71 20.56
CA LEU A 65 -17.31 11.77 19.58
C LEU A 65 -18.61 12.58 19.74
N PRO A 66 -18.54 13.90 19.97
CA PRO A 66 -19.73 14.74 19.82
C PRO A 66 -20.33 14.37 18.47
N ALA A 67 -21.63 14.05 18.44
CA ALA A 67 -22.32 13.61 17.24
C ALA A 67 -21.83 14.44 16.05
N ALA A 68 -21.09 13.80 15.14
CA ALA A 68 -20.42 14.48 14.04
C ALA A 68 -21.47 15.34 13.35
N SER A 69 -21.37 16.65 13.55
CA SER A 69 -22.38 17.56 13.07
C SER A 69 -22.36 17.50 11.56
N ALA A 70 -23.51 17.68 10.91
CA ALA A 70 -23.59 17.69 9.44
C ALA A 70 -22.56 18.64 8.78
N ALA A 71 -22.09 19.65 9.54
CA ALA A 71 -21.00 20.55 9.17
C ALA A 71 -19.65 19.83 8.96
N GLN A 72 -19.30 18.84 9.77
CA GLN A 72 -18.03 18.10 9.65
C GLN A 72 -18.03 17.17 8.43
N ASN A 73 -19.19 16.60 8.09
CA ASN A 73 -19.40 15.83 6.86
C ASN A 73 -19.39 16.70 5.59
N ASN A 74 -19.64 18.01 5.70
CA ASN A 74 -19.54 18.93 4.57
C ASN A 74 -18.10 19.41 4.32
N LEU A 75 -17.23 19.38 5.33
CA LEU A 75 -15.81 19.73 5.18
C LEU A 75 -14.99 18.54 4.66
N ILE A 76 -15.32 17.33 5.11
CA ILE A 76 -14.82 16.09 4.53
C ILE A 76 -15.77 15.75 3.37
N GLY A 77 -15.67 16.52 2.29
CA GLY A 77 -16.47 16.28 1.09
C GLY A 77 -16.50 14.79 0.77
N GLN A 78 -17.68 14.27 0.42
CA GLN A 78 -17.88 12.87 0.02
C GLN A 78 -16.85 12.50 -1.06
N VAL A 79 -15.71 11.90 -0.66
CA VAL A 79 -14.58 11.73 -1.56
C VAL A 79 -14.90 10.56 -2.49
N GLY A 80 -15.47 10.88 -3.64
CA GLY A 80 -15.75 9.93 -4.72
C GLY A 80 -17.18 9.36 -4.72
N PRO A 81 -17.60 8.81 -5.87
CA PRO A 81 -18.96 8.33 -6.13
C PRO A 81 -19.40 7.20 -5.18
N ASP A 82 -18.46 6.42 -4.65
CA ASP A 82 -18.74 5.29 -3.75
C ASP A 82 -18.42 5.56 -2.27
N SER A 83 -18.30 6.84 -1.90
CA SER A 83 -18.01 7.25 -0.52
C SER A 83 -19.04 6.72 0.50
N GLN A 84 -20.31 6.58 0.12
CA GLN A 84 -21.35 6.00 0.97
C GLN A 84 -21.14 4.51 1.24
N THR A 85 -20.75 3.75 0.22
CA THR A 85 -20.41 2.32 0.35
C THR A 85 -19.20 2.14 1.28
N LEU A 86 -18.17 2.98 1.11
CA LEU A 86 -16.98 2.94 1.96
C LEU A 86 -17.28 3.37 3.40
N ALA A 87 -18.15 4.35 3.61
CA ALA A 87 -18.61 4.73 4.95
C ALA A 87 -19.41 3.61 5.63
N GLN A 88 -20.24 2.90 4.86
CA GLN A 88 -20.95 1.72 5.37
C GLN A 88 -19.97 0.60 5.73
N ALA A 89 -18.94 0.36 4.93
CA ALA A 89 -17.88 -0.58 5.24
C ALA A 89 -17.09 -0.19 6.51
N ASP A 90 -16.80 1.09 6.71
CA ASP A 90 -16.17 1.62 7.94
C ASP A 90 -17.01 1.32 9.18
N ALA A 91 -18.33 1.46 9.09
CA ALA A 91 -19.22 1.10 10.18
C ALA A 91 -19.12 -0.39 10.57
N TYR A 92 -18.94 -1.29 9.59
CA TYR A 92 -18.74 -2.72 9.84
C TYR A 92 -17.38 -3.03 10.50
N PHE A 93 -16.32 -2.30 10.15
CA PHE A 93 -15.03 -2.41 10.84
C PHE A 93 -15.14 -2.04 12.33
N ARG A 94 -15.89 -0.99 12.65
CA ARG A 94 -16.08 -0.52 14.04
C ARG A 94 -16.78 -1.55 14.95
N ILE A 95 -17.57 -2.46 14.37
CA ILE A 95 -18.26 -3.51 15.11
C ILE A 95 -17.57 -4.88 15.00
N ASN A 96 -16.30 -4.93 14.56
CA ASN A 96 -15.53 -6.16 14.35
C ASN A 96 -16.22 -7.14 13.37
N ARG A 97 -16.80 -6.63 12.28
CA ARG A 97 -17.46 -7.44 11.23
C ARG A 97 -16.84 -7.18 9.85
N PRO A 98 -15.54 -7.47 9.66
CA PRO A 98 -14.85 -7.29 8.38
C PRO A 98 -15.43 -8.15 7.25
N ASP A 99 -16.08 -9.27 7.58
CA ASP A 99 -16.80 -10.14 6.66
C ASP A 99 -17.97 -9.43 5.97
N LEU A 100 -18.70 -8.60 6.72
CA LEU A 100 -19.81 -7.81 6.19
C LEU A 100 -19.30 -6.62 5.36
N ALA A 101 -18.20 -6.00 5.79
CA ALA A 101 -17.52 -4.95 5.03
C ALA A 101 -17.10 -5.46 3.65
N ALA A 102 -16.47 -6.64 3.57
CA ALA A 102 -16.04 -7.25 2.31
C ALA A 102 -17.21 -7.51 1.36
N ARG A 103 -18.34 -8.04 1.87
CA ARG A 103 -19.54 -8.31 1.06
C ARG A 103 -20.16 -7.05 0.46
N VAL A 104 -20.26 -5.97 1.24
CA VAL A 104 -20.81 -4.69 0.76
C VAL A 104 -19.91 -4.08 -0.30
N ILE A 105 -18.59 -4.11 -0.11
CA ILE A 105 -17.64 -3.59 -1.09
C ILE A 105 -17.65 -4.43 -2.38
N GLN A 106 -17.72 -5.76 -2.30
CA GLN A 106 -17.87 -6.62 -3.48
C GLN A 106 -19.14 -6.30 -4.28
N GLY A 107 -20.26 -6.03 -3.60
CA GLY A 107 -21.51 -5.61 -4.25
C GLY A 107 -21.42 -4.25 -4.94
N ALA A 108 -20.57 -3.34 -4.47
CA ALA A 108 -20.29 -2.07 -5.14
C ALA A 108 -19.30 -2.24 -6.30
N LEU A 109 -18.29 -3.10 -6.15
CA LEU A 109 -17.34 -3.46 -7.21
C LEU A 109 -18.02 -4.06 -8.44
N ASN A 110 -19.08 -4.86 -8.23
CA ASN A 110 -19.89 -5.40 -9.32
C ASN A 110 -20.60 -4.31 -10.14
N ARG A 111 -20.82 -3.13 -9.56
CA ARG A 111 -21.44 -1.97 -10.21
C ARG A 111 -20.40 -1.02 -10.80
N ASP A 112 -19.31 -0.77 -10.09
CA ASP A 112 -18.17 0.02 -10.57
C ASP A 112 -16.84 -0.72 -10.34
N PRO A 113 -16.43 -1.60 -11.27
CA PRO A 113 -15.21 -2.38 -11.15
C PRO A 113 -13.94 -1.53 -11.34
N ASN A 114 -14.06 -0.32 -11.88
CA ASN A 114 -12.94 0.56 -12.17
C ASN A 114 -12.60 1.51 -11.02
N ASN A 115 -13.37 1.48 -9.91
CA ASN A 115 -13.12 2.35 -8.77
C ASN A 115 -11.95 1.84 -7.90
N PRO A 116 -10.80 2.54 -7.89
CA PRO A 116 -9.63 2.11 -7.10
C PRO A 116 -9.85 2.20 -5.59
N ALA A 117 -10.74 3.08 -5.13
CA ALA A 117 -11.05 3.22 -3.71
C ALA A 117 -11.79 1.98 -3.17
N LEU A 118 -12.68 1.38 -3.98
CA LEU A 118 -13.37 0.15 -3.62
C LEU A 118 -12.40 -1.04 -3.53
N TRP A 119 -11.46 -1.18 -4.46
CA TRP A 119 -10.42 -2.21 -4.39
C TRP A 119 -9.53 -2.07 -3.15
N THR A 120 -9.17 -0.83 -2.80
CA THR A 120 -8.39 -0.53 -1.59
C THR A 120 -9.18 -0.90 -0.33
N GLY A 121 -10.46 -0.52 -0.27
CA GLY A 121 -11.35 -0.87 0.84
C GLY A 121 -11.54 -2.39 1.00
N LEU A 122 -11.63 -3.13 -0.11
CA LEU A 122 -11.71 -4.59 -0.09
C LEU A 122 -10.44 -5.22 0.49
N GLY A 123 -9.26 -4.69 0.13
CA GLY A 123 -7.98 -5.13 0.70
C GLY A 123 -7.95 -4.98 2.23
N ASN A 124 -8.38 -3.82 2.73
CA ASN A 124 -8.49 -3.57 4.17
C ASN A 124 -9.48 -4.54 4.85
N ALA A 125 -10.59 -4.88 4.17
CA ALA A 125 -11.58 -5.83 4.68
C ALA A 125 -11.03 -7.25 4.81
N LEU A 126 -10.23 -7.68 3.85
CA LEU A 126 -9.63 -9.01 3.83
C LEU A 126 -8.50 -9.17 4.84
N VAL A 127 -7.74 -8.11 5.14
CA VAL A 127 -6.68 -8.14 6.18
C VAL A 127 -7.26 -8.13 7.59
N GLY A 128 -8.43 -7.50 7.77
CA GLY A 128 -9.09 -7.43 9.07
C GLY A 128 -9.85 -8.70 9.48
N HIS A 129 -10.07 -9.65 8.57
CA HIS A 129 -10.72 -10.95 8.82
C HIS A 129 -9.70 -12.02 9.20
#